data_AF-A0A063ZGI3-F1
#
_entry.id   AF-A0A063ZGI3-F1
#
_cell.length_a   1.000
_cell.length_b   1.000
_cell.length_c   1.000
_cell.angle_alpha   90.00
_cell.angle_beta   90.00
_cell.angle_gamma   90.00
#
_symmetry.space_group_name_H-M   'P 1'
#
loop_
_entity.id
_entity.type
_entity.pdbx_description
1 polymer ?
#
loop_
_entity_poly.entity_id
_entity_poly.type
_entity_poly.pdbx_seq_one_letter_code
_entity_poly.pdbx_strand_id
1 'polypeptide(L)' 'MLLVHIRKYYESTTGEDVPTDQYNALHISPVHIHKNKVTHKKAILTLGSEIVHHIRANHNP' A
#
# COMPACT_ATOMS: atom_id res chain seq x y z
N MET A 1 8.65 0.63 -3.86
CA MET A 1 8.68 -0.80 -4.27
C MET A 1 8.33 -1.71 -3.11
N LEU A 2 9.11 -1.70 -2.02
CA LEU A 2 8.93 -2.61 -0.88
C LEU A 2 7.47 -2.77 -0.39
N LEU A 3 6.76 -1.68 -0.07
CA LEU A 3 5.37 -1.76 0.41
C LEU A 3 4.39 -2.40 -0.59
N VAL A 4 4.61 -2.23 -1.90
CA VAL A 4 3.80 -2.89 -2.92
C VAL A 4 4.03 -4.41 -2.88
N HIS A 5 5.26 -4.84 -2.64
CA HIS A 5 5.57 -6.27 -2.49
C HIS A 5 5.04 -6.83 -1.17
N ILE A 6 5.12 -6.08 -0.07
CA ILE A 6 4.54 -6.49 1.22
C ILE A 6 3.04 -6.73 1.07
N ARG A 7 2.32 -5.82 0.41
CA ARG A 7 0.89 -5.99 0.12
C ARG A 7 0.64 -7.27 -0.67
N LYS A 8 1.31 -7.44 -1.81
CA LYS A 8 1.14 -8.65 -2.65
C LYS A 8 1.44 -9.94 -1.91
N TYR A 9 2.46 -9.91 -1.05
CA TYR A 9 2.83 -11.06 -0.24
C TYR A 9 1.74 -11.40 0.78
N TYR A 10 1.18 -10.39 1.45
CA TYR A 10 0.05 -10.56 2.36
C TYR A 10 -1.14 -11.15 1.62
N GLU A 11 -1.59 -10.51 0.53
CA GLU A 11 -2.72 -10.95 -0.28
C GLU A 11 -2.55 -12.40 -0.79
N SER A 12 -1.34 -12.76 -1.22
CA SER A 12 -1.02 -14.11 -1.68
C SER A 12 -0.98 -15.15 -0.56
N THR A 13 -0.70 -14.75 0.69
CA THR A 13 -0.55 -15.68 1.82
C THR A 13 -1.88 -15.89 2.54
N THR A 14 -2.71 -14.85 2.63
CA THR A 14 -4.02 -14.90 3.32
C THR A 14 -5.18 -15.19 2.37
N GLY A 15 -5.04 -14.89 1.07
CA GLY A 15 -6.14 -14.88 0.12
C GLY A 15 -7.09 -13.68 0.28
N GLU A 16 -6.74 -12.71 1.14
CA GLU A 16 -7.51 -11.48 1.37
C GLU A 16 -6.97 -10.35 0.52
N ASP A 17 -7.84 -9.62 -0.19
CA ASP A 17 -7.45 -8.41 -0.91
C ASP A 17 -7.40 -7.19 0.02
N VAL A 18 -6.31 -6.41 -0.07
CA VAL A 18 -6.15 -5.18 0.71
C VAL A 18 -6.66 -3.98 -0.12
N PRO A 19 -7.79 -3.35 0.25
CA PRO A 19 -8.26 -2.14 -0.43
C PRO A 19 -7.28 -0.99 -0.21
N THR A 20 -6.98 -0.26 -1.28
CA THR A 20 -5.93 0.79 -1.32
C THR A 20 -6.38 1.99 -2.14
N ASP A 21 -7.64 2.37 -1.99
CA ASP A 21 -8.28 3.38 -2.82
C ASP A 21 -7.58 4.74 -2.72
N GLN A 22 -7.09 5.11 -1.53
CA GLN A 22 -6.38 6.37 -1.35
C GLN A 22 -5.02 6.33 -2.02
N TYR A 23 -4.29 5.22 -1.93
CA TYR A 23 -3.04 5.05 -2.67
C TYR A 23 -3.28 5.09 -4.19
N ASN A 24 -4.32 4.40 -4.69
CA ASN A 24 -4.66 4.37 -6.10
C ASN A 24 -5.02 5.77 -6.65
N ALA A 25 -5.73 6.57 -5.86
CA ALA A 25 -6.08 7.96 -6.19
C ALA A 25 -4.86 8.90 -6.33
N LEU A 26 -3.69 8.53 -5.80
CA LEU A 26 -2.45 9.31 -5.99
C LEU A 26 -1.83 9.11 -7.38
N HIS A 27 -2.36 8.18 -8.18
CA HIS A 27 -1.89 7.84 -9.53
C HIS A 27 -0.37 7.69 -9.60
N ILE A 28 0.21 7.07 -8.58
CA ILE A 28 1.64 6.88 -8.45
C ILE A 28 1.94 5.41 -8.23
N SER A 29 2.98 4.95 -8.90
CA SER A 29 3.52 3.61 -8.82
C SER A 29 5.01 3.76 -8.66
N PRO A 30 5.71 2.80 -8.04
CA PRO A 30 7.12 3.01 -7.75
C PRO A 30 8.03 2.98 -9.00
N VAL A 31 7.48 2.71 -10.20
CA VAL A 31 8.17 2.92 -11.49
C VAL A 31 8.25 4.40 -11.91
N HIS A 32 7.44 5.28 -11.32
CA HIS A 32 7.39 6.70 -11.65
C HIS A 32 8.56 7.48 -11.03
N ILE A 33 9.80 7.10 -11.33
CA ILE A 33 11.03 7.66 -10.73
C ILE A 33 11.22 9.17 -10.95
N HIS A 34 10.49 9.74 -11.91
CA HIS A 34 10.53 11.16 -12.25
C HIS A 34 9.51 12.01 -11.47
N LYS A 35 8.61 11.41 -10.68
CA LYS A 35 7.70 12.17 -9.81
C LYS A 35 8.45 12.73 -8.61
N ASN A 36 7.94 13.82 -8.05
CA ASN A 36 8.62 14.51 -6.96
C ASN A 36 8.66 13.65 -5.66
N LYS A 37 9.68 13.92 -4.83
CA LYS A 37 9.93 13.19 -3.58
C LYS A 37 8.74 13.25 -2.60
N VAL A 38 8.00 14.36 -2.59
CA VAL A 38 6.84 14.56 -1.70
C VAL A 38 5.71 13.61 -2.08
N THR A 39 5.41 13.46 -3.37
CA THR A 39 4.38 12.53 -3.86
C THR A 39 4.75 11.09 -3.54
N HIS A 40 6.01 10.69 -3.72
CA HIS A 40 6.46 9.36 -3.32
C HIS A 40 6.31 9.10 -1.82
N LYS A 41 6.65 10.10 -0.99
CA LYS A 41 6.50 10.00 0.46
C LYS A 41 5.02 9.83 0.85
N LYS A 42 4.14 10.64 0.26
CA LYS A 42 2.69 10.54 0.47
C LYS A 42 2.17 9.15 0.08
N ALA A 43 2.62 8.62 -1.05
CA ALA A 43 2.24 7.28 -1.51
C ALA A 43 2.64 6.17 -0.52
N ILE A 44 3.88 6.22 -0.02
CA ILE A 44 4.40 5.25 0.96
C ILE A 44 3.57 5.30 2.25
N LEU A 45 3.32 6.49 2.78
CA LEU A 45 2.56 6.66 4.03
C LEU A 45 1.10 6.21 3.86
N THR A 46 0.48 6.55 2.74
CA THR A 46 -0.92 6.18 2.45
C THR A 46 -1.05 4.66 2.33
N LEU A 47 -0.22 4.02 1.51
CA LEU A 47 -0.23 2.58 1.31
C LEU A 47 0.06 1.81 2.61
N GLY A 48 1.04 2.25 3.39
CA GLY A 48 1.36 1.63 4.67
C GLY A 48 0.20 1.73 5.66
N SER A 49 -0.47 2.87 5.72
CA SER A 49 -1.62 3.08 6.61
C SER A 49 -2.79 2.17 6.23
N GLU A 50 -3.10 2.03 4.93
CA GLU A 50 -4.19 1.17 4.45
C GLU A 50 -3.92 -0.31 4.74
N ILE A 51 -2.69 -0.78 4.51
CA ILE A 51 -2.28 -2.16 4.83
C ILE A 51 -2.43 -2.43 6.33
N VAL A 52 -1.86 -1.57 7.19
CA VAL A 52 -1.92 -1.76 8.65
C VAL A 52 -3.36 -1.70 9.15
N HIS A 53 -4.17 -0.79 8.62
CA HIS A 53 -5.58 -0.68 8.99
C HIS A 53 -6.35 -1.95 8.64
N HIS A 54 -6.19 -2.46 7.42
CA HIS A 54 -6.83 -3.69 6.97
C HIS A 54 -6.42 -4.90 7.81
N ILE A 55 -5.11 -5.10 8.03
CA ILE A 55 -4.61 -6.21 8.85
C ILE A 55 -5.20 -6.13 10.26
N ARG A 56 -5.24 -4.95 10.88
CA ARG A 56 -5.81 -4.79 12.23
C ARG A 56 -7.31 -5.03 12.30
N ALA A 57 -8.04 -4.73 11.22
CA ALA A 57 -9.48 -4.93 11.17
C ALA A 57 -9.86 -6.41 10.98
N ASN A 58 -9.07 -7.15 10.18
CA ASN A 58 -9.35 -8.55 9.85
C ASN A 58 -8.64 -9.55 10.77
N HIS A 59 -7.52 -9.15 11.35
CA HIS A 59 -6.77 -9.95 12.32
C HIS A 59 -6.75 -9.21 13.65
N ASN A 60 -7.77 -9.50 14.46
CA ASN A 60 -7.74 -9.21 15.88
C ASN A 60 -6.86 -10.29 16.55
N PRO A 61 -5.81 -9.93 17.33
CA PRO A 61 -5.01 -10.93 18.03
C PRO A 61 -5.86 -11.76 19.02
#